data_AF-A0A2V8V1T7-F1
#
_entry.id   AF-A0A2V8V1T7-F1
#
_cell.length_a   1.000
_cell.length_b   1.000
_cell.length_c   1.000
_cell.angle_alpha   90.00
_cell.angle_beta   90.00
_cell.angle_gamma   90.00
#
_symmetry.space_group_name_H-M   'P 1'
#
loop_
_entity.id
_entity.type
_entity.pdbx_description
1 polymer ?
#
loop_
_entity_poly.entity_id
_entity_poly.type
_entity_poly.pdbx_seq_one_letter_code
_entity_poly.pdbx_strand_id
1 'polypeptide(L)'
;MRELRNMVIQATVMAERNPIEADDLPLPAGLAPRSEKPATLEDREREMILKVLDEAGGRQQPAADVLGISLRKLGRKLKVYSEQNFRVPRGGEPESGS
;
A
#
# COMPACT_ATOMS: atom_id res chain seq x y z
N MET A 1 13.20 -9.15 -28.29
CA MET A 1 13.10 -10.14 -27.20
C MET A 1 14.46 -10.69 -26.74
N ARG A 2 15.51 -9.86 -26.61
CA ARG A 2 16.84 -10.30 -26.10
C ARG A 2 17.20 -9.69 -24.75
N GLU A 3 16.62 -8.53 -24.43
CA GLU A 3 16.94 -7.75 -23.23
C GLU A 3 16.54 -8.44 -21.92
N LEU A 4 15.31 -8.99 -21.84
CA LEU A 4 14.86 -9.75 -20.66
C LEU A 4 15.74 -10.97 -20.35
N ARG A 5 16.17 -11.69 -21.40
CA ARG A 5 17.02 -12.87 -21.23
C ARG A 5 18.39 -12.49 -20.67
N ASN A 6 18.97 -11.39 -21.14
CA ASN A 6 20.26 -10.91 -20.66
C ASN A 6 20.17 -10.46 -19.19
N MET A 7 19.09 -9.80 -18.78
CA MET A 7 18.88 -9.37 -17.40
C MET A 7 18.81 -10.54 -16.42
N VAL A 8 18.06 -11.60 -16.75
CA VAL A 8 17.95 -12.80 -15.90
C VAL A 8 19.29 -13.53 -15.76
N ILE A 9 20.08 -13.62 -16.84
CA ILE A 9 21.41 -14.26 -16.80
C ILE A 9 22.36 -13.47 -15.89
N GLN A 10 22.38 -12.14 -15.98
CA GLN A 10 23.23 -11.30 -15.14
C GLN A 10 22.84 -11.39 -13.66
N ALA A 11 21.53 -11.34 -13.35
CA ALA A 11 21.03 -11.51 -11.99
C ALA A 11 21.40 -12.89 -11.41
N THR A 12 21.35 -13.94 -12.23
CA THR A 12 21.72 -15.30 -11.81
C THR A 12 23.23 -15.43 -11.55
N VAL A 13 24.08 -14.76 -12.34
CA VAL A 13 25.54 -14.77 -12.15
C VAL A 13 25.96 -14.02 -10.88
N MET A 14 25.24 -12.97 -10.51
CA MET A 14 25.51 -12.14 -9.33
C MET A 14 25.00 -12.77 -8.02
N ALA A 15 23.96 -13.61 -8.08
CA ALA A 15 23.36 -14.26 -6.92
C ALA A 15 24.14 -15.51 -6.49
N GLU A 16 25.23 -15.34 -5.74
CA GLU A 16 26.15 -16.44 -5.38
C GLU A 16 25.69 -17.31 -4.18
N ARG A 17 24.37 -17.56 -4.07
CA ARG A 17 23.59 -18.36 -3.08
C ARG A 17 22.75 -17.56 -2.08
N ASN A 18 21.78 -16.78 -2.58
CA ASN A 18 20.63 -16.25 -1.82
C ASN A 18 19.41 -16.14 -2.78
N PRO A 19 18.14 -16.05 -2.33
CA PRO A 19 17.06 -15.63 -3.22
C PRO A 19 17.43 -14.29 -3.86
N ILE A 20 17.13 -14.12 -5.15
CA ILE A 20 17.39 -12.88 -5.87
C ILE A 20 16.54 -11.78 -5.23
N GLU A 21 17.18 -10.82 -4.56
CA GLU A 21 16.52 -9.66 -3.99
C GLU A 21 16.48 -8.53 -5.04
N ALA A 22 15.60 -7.54 -4.84
CA ALA A 22 15.38 -6.48 -5.82
C ALA A 22 16.66 -5.69 -6.15
N ASP A 23 17.61 -5.67 -5.22
CA ASP A 23 18.89 -4.97 -5.33
C ASP A 23 19.94 -5.72 -6.20
N ASP A 24 19.70 -7.01 -6.49
CA ASP A 24 20.59 -7.84 -7.34
C ASP A 24 20.31 -7.69 -8.84
N LEU A 25 19.25 -6.94 -9.19
CA LEU A 25 18.86 -6.72 -10.58
C LEU A 25 19.62 -5.52 -11.16
N PRO A 26 20.38 -5.68 -12.26
CA PRO A 26 21.01 -4.56 -12.96
C PRO A 26 19.94 -3.79 -13.75
N LEU A 27 19.15 -2.99 -13.04
CA LEU A 27 18.13 -2.14 -13.64
C LEU A 27 18.80 -0.93 -14.31
N PRO A 28 18.42 -0.59 -15.55
CA PRO A 28 18.94 0.61 -16.21
C PRO A 28 18.58 1.85 -15.39
N ALA A 29 19.54 2.76 -15.22
CA ALA A 29 19.34 4.02 -14.50
C ALA A 29 18.14 4.78 -15.09
N GLY A 30 17.03 4.81 -14.36
CA GLY A 30 15.72 5.25 -14.84
C GLY A 30 14.57 4.35 -14.38
N LEU A 31 14.85 3.10 -14.00
CA LEU A 31 13.95 2.23 -13.22
C LEU A 31 14.21 2.36 -11.72
N ALA A 32 14.60 3.55 -11.26
CA ALA A 32 14.58 3.81 -9.81
C ALA A 32 13.17 3.46 -9.32
N PRO A 33 13.01 2.63 -8.26
CA PRO A 33 11.73 2.55 -7.59
C PRO A 33 11.38 4.00 -7.30
N ARG A 34 10.26 4.48 -7.84
CA ARG A 34 9.82 5.86 -7.66
C ARG A 34 9.95 6.12 -6.18
N SER A 35 10.96 6.89 -5.76
CA SER A 35 11.30 6.98 -4.35
C SER A 35 10.02 7.42 -3.67
N GLU A 36 9.39 6.48 -2.96
CA GLU A 36 8.23 6.78 -2.17
C GLU A 36 8.75 7.85 -1.22
N LYS A 37 8.26 9.08 -1.38
CA LYS A 37 8.61 10.15 -0.46
C LYS A 37 8.49 9.56 0.95
N PRO A 38 9.46 9.78 1.84
CA PRO A 38 9.44 9.16 3.15
C PRO A 38 8.05 9.39 3.76
N ALA A 39 7.28 8.30 3.88
CA ALA A 39 5.90 8.37 4.30
C ALA A 39 5.90 8.90 5.72
N THR A 40 5.15 9.96 5.97
CA THR A 40 5.03 10.50 7.32
C THR A 40 4.31 9.49 8.21
N LEU A 41 4.44 9.64 9.53
CA LEU A 41 3.64 8.84 10.46
C LEU A 41 2.13 8.99 10.19
N GLU A 42 1.71 10.18 9.74
CA GLU A 42 0.32 10.45 9.38
C GLU A 42 -0.10 9.71 8.10
N ASP A 43 0.78 9.57 7.12
CA ASP A 43 0.52 8.79 5.91
C ASP A 43 0.35 7.30 6.24
N ARG A 44 1.23 6.75 7.08
CA ARG A 44 1.17 5.37 7.58
C ARG A 44 -0.11 5.11 8.38
N GLU A 45 -0.48 6.04 9.26
CA GLU A 45 -1.72 5.95 10.03
C GLU A 45 -2.95 5.97 9.11
N ARG A 46 -2.98 6.88 8.12
CA ARG A 46 -4.08 6.98 7.14
C ARG A 46 -4.24 5.70 6.34
N GLU A 47 -3.14 5.17 5.80
CA GLU A 47 -3.16 3.92 5.02
C GLU A 47 -3.71 2.76 5.83
N MET A 48 -3.25 2.62 7.08
CA MET A 48 -3.74 1.59 7.99
C MET A 48 -5.24 1.74 8.29
N ILE A 49 -5.71 2.97 8.55
CA ILE A 49 -7.13 3.24 8.81
C ILE A 49 -8.00 2.88 7.59
N LEU A 50 -7.57 3.28 6.38
CA LEU A 50 -8.33 3.01 5.16
C LEU A 50 -8.37 1.52 4.84
N LYS A 51 -7.24 0.81 5.00
CA LYS A 51 -7.16 -0.64 4.81
C LYS A 51 -8.11 -1.39 5.75
N VAL A 52 -8.07 -1.09 7.04
CA VAL A 52 -8.96 -1.76 8.01
C VAL A 52 -10.43 -1.40 7.76
N LEU A 53 -10.71 -0.18 7.31
CA LEU A 53 -12.07 0.22 6.96
C LEU A 53 -12.58 -0.54 5.72
N ASP A 54 -11.72 -0.80 4.74
CA ASP A 54 -12.02 -1.60 3.55
C ASP A 54 -12.28 -3.07 3.90
N GLU A 55 -11.41 -3.68 4.71
CA GLU A 55 -11.59 -5.03 5.26
C GLU A 55 -12.89 -5.15 6.09
N ALA A 56 -13.29 -4.07 6.77
CA ALA A 56 -14.54 -3.97 7.49
C ALA A 56 -15.76 -3.67 6.59
N GLY A 57 -15.59 -3.58 5.26
CA GLY A 57 -16.66 -3.27 4.31
C GLY A 57 -17.26 -1.87 4.52
N GLY A 58 -16.43 -0.90 4.92
CA GLY A 58 -16.84 0.47 5.23
C GLY A 58 -17.56 0.64 6.57
N ARG A 59 -17.63 -0.41 7.41
CA ARG A 59 -18.26 -0.33 8.73
C ARG A 59 -17.29 0.25 9.76
N GLN A 60 -17.61 1.43 10.28
CA GLN A 60 -16.73 2.17 11.20
C GLN A 60 -16.60 1.51 12.58
N GLN A 61 -17.66 0.88 13.10
CA GLN A 61 -17.61 0.25 14.43
C GLN A 61 -16.63 -0.94 14.45
N PRO A 62 -16.74 -1.95 13.55
CA PRO A 62 -15.76 -3.03 13.46
C PRO A 62 -14.33 -2.52 13.19
N ALA A 63 -14.16 -1.51 12.34
CA ALA A 63 -12.85 -0.94 12.06
C ALA A 63 -12.21 -0.27 13.29
N ALA A 64 -13.01 0.43 14.10
CA ALA A 64 -12.55 1.06 15.33
C ALA A 64 -12.09 0.02 16.37
N ASP A 65 -12.83 -1.09 16.48
CA ASP A 65 -12.50 -2.20 17.38
C ASP A 65 -11.17 -2.87 16.99
N VAL A 66 -10.95 -3.11 15.69
CA VAL A 66 -9.69 -3.68 15.17
C VAL A 66 -8.51 -2.73 15.35
N LEU A 67 -8.71 -1.42 15.13
CA LEU A 67 -7.67 -0.40 15.31
C LEU A 67 -7.39 -0.07 16.78
N GLY A 68 -8.22 -0.54 17.72
CA GLY A 68 -8.08 -0.23 19.14
C GLY A 68 -8.31 1.26 19.47
N ILE A 69 -9.13 1.96 18.69
CA ILE A 69 -9.45 3.38 18.89
C ILE A 69 -10.95 3.60 19.10
N SER A 70 -11.32 4.71 19.74
CA SER A 70 -12.74 5.06 19.85
C SER A 70 -13.34 5.41 18.48
N LEU A 71 -14.62 5.06 18.28
CA LEU A 71 -15.40 5.43 17.09
C LEU A 71 -15.36 6.95 16.82
N ARG A 72 -15.37 7.77 17.88
CA ARG A 72 -15.24 9.23 17.80
C ARG A 72 -13.89 9.67 17.21
N LYS A 73 -12.79 9.00 17.58
CA LYS A 73 -11.45 9.27 17.03
C LYS A 73 -11.39 8.88 15.56
N LEU A 74 -11.90 7.70 15.21
CA LEU A 74 -12.00 7.24 13.83
C LEU A 74 -12.82 8.22 12.97
N GLY A 75 -14.01 8.61 13.42
CA GLY A 75 -14.87 9.55 12.70
C GLY A 75 -14.23 10.91 12.46
N ARG A 76 -13.46 11.45 13.43
CA ARG A 76 -12.69 12.69 13.23
C ARG A 76 -11.63 12.53 12.15
N LYS A 77 -10.88 11.42 12.14
CA LYS A 77 -9.86 11.14 11.13
C LYS A 77 -10.47 10.99 9.74
N LEU A 78 -11.58 10.26 9.61
CA LEU A 78 -12.29 10.10 8.33
C LEU A 78 -12.82 11.43 7.77
N LYS A 79 -13.29 12.35 8.64
CA LYS A 79 -13.70 13.70 8.22
C LYS A 79 -12.53 14.47 7.63
N VAL A 80 -11.38 14.47 8.31
CA VAL A 80 -10.14 15.11 7.84
C VAL A 80 -9.71 14.51 6.50
N TYR A 81 -9.76 13.19 6.34
CA TYR A 81 -9.40 12.53 5.08
C TYR A 81 -10.35 12.90 3.93
N SER A 82 -11.66 12.99 4.21
CA SER A 82 -12.63 13.46 3.23
C SER A 82 -12.39 14.92 2.83
N GLU A 83 -11.99 15.79 3.76
CA GLU A 83 -11.66 17.19 3.49
C GLU A 83 -10.35 17.34 2.70
N GLN A 84 -9.41 16.42 2.89
CA GLN A 84 -8.16 16.31 2.14
C GLN A 84 -8.32 15.56 0.80
N ASN A 85 -9.56 15.33 0.36
CA ASN A 85 -9.91 14.71 -0.92
C ASN A 85 -9.46 13.23 -1.07
N PHE A 86 -9.27 12.51 0.05
CA PHE A 86 -9.01 11.07 0.03
C PHE A 86 -10.32 10.28 -0.12
N ARG A 87 -10.27 9.21 -0.92
CA ARG A 87 -11.39 8.28 -1.06
C ARG A 87 -11.55 7.47 0.22
N VAL A 88 -12.59 7.79 0.99
CA VAL A 88 -13.00 6.99 2.15
C VAL A 88 -14.02 5.95 1.69
N PRO A 89 -13.76 4.64 1.89
CA PRO A 89 -14.74 3.59 1.66
C PRO A 89 -16.03 3.90 2.41
N ARG A 90 -17.12 4.12 1.68
CA ARG A 90 -18.45 4.29 2.27
C ARG A 90 -19.05 2.91 2.40
N GLY A 91 -19.47 2.53 3.61
CA GLY A 91 -20.12 1.24 3.83
C GLY A 91 -21.38 1.12 2.99
N GLY A 92 -21.46 0.04 2.20
CA GLY A 92 -22.70 -0.37 1.54
C GLY A 92 -22.75 -0.34 0.02
N GLU A 93 -21.68 -0.73 -0.69
CA GLU A 93 -21.83 -1.25 -2.07
C GLU A 93 -21.19 -2.65 -2.14
N PRO A 94 -21.98 -3.72 -2.36
CA PRO A 94 -21.40 -5.00 -2.73
C PRO A 94 -20.67 -4.81 -4.05
N GLU A 95 -19.45 -5.33 -4.13
CA GLU A 95 -18.70 -5.46 -5.36
C GLU A 95 -19.61 -6.04 -6.44
N SER A 96 -20.01 -5.16 -7.37
CA SER A 96 -20.66 -5.57 -8.60
C SER A 96 -19.56 -6.19 -9.44
N GLY A 97 -19.45 -7.51 -9.36
CA GLY A 97 -18.63 -8.27 -10.29
C GLY A 97 -19.05 -7.93 -11.73
N SER A 98 -18.05 -7.71 -12.58
CA SER A 98 -18.14 -7.81 -14.04
C SER A 98 -16.75 -8.12 -14.59
#